data_AF-A0A259PPV4-F1
#
_entry.id   AF-A0A259PPV4-F1
#
_cell.length_a   1.000
_cell.length_b   1.000
_cell.length_c   1.000
_cell.angle_alpha   90.00
_cell.angle_beta   90.00
_cell.angle_gamma   90.00
#
_symmetry.space_group_name_H-M   'P 1'
#
loop_
_entity.id
_entity.type
_entity.pdbx_description
1 polymer ?
#
loop_
_entity_poly.entity_id
_entity_poly.type
_entity_poly.pdbx_seq_one_letter_code
_entity_poly.pdbx_strand_id
1 'polypeptide(L)'
;MSAQIQSVIPFLHALASTGGSDLHCKVGSAPRVRVDGRLRKLQAPELTPADTERMLEEVLPDDLVEVFRRSREADFAYSLPGVGRFRVNAYQARGTYGLVFRRVAVGAQSLSELGLPEVVGEL
;
A
#
# COMPACT_ATOMS: atom_id res chain seq x y z
N MET A 1 17.85 -18.23 -15.10
CA MET A 1 17.85 -17.52 -13.80
C MET A 1 16.46 -17.66 -13.22
N SER A 2 16.28 -18.37 -12.11
CA SER A 2 14.96 -18.42 -11.44
C SER A 2 14.61 -17.00 -11.03
N ALA A 3 13.52 -16.43 -11.56
CA ALA A 3 13.04 -15.14 -11.09
C ALA A 3 12.62 -15.32 -9.63
N GLN A 4 13.28 -14.61 -8.72
CA GLN A 4 12.95 -14.64 -7.30
C GLN A 4 11.62 -13.90 -7.10
N ILE A 5 10.64 -14.57 -6.48
CA ILE A 5 9.33 -13.98 -6.20
C ILE A 5 9.52 -12.81 -5.22
N GLN A 6 9.02 -11.64 -5.59
CA GLN A 6 9.20 -10.37 -4.89
C GLN A 6 8.24 -10.24 -3.70
N SER A 7 8.77 -9.81 -2.56
CA SER A 7 8.00 -9.46 -1.35
C SER A 7 7.59 -7.98 -1.37
N VAL A 8 6.48 -7.63 -0.69
CA VAL A 8 6.04 -6.22 -0.58
C VAL A 8 6.85 -5.44 0.46
N ILE A 9 7.47 -6.11 1.42
CA ILE A 9 8.11 -5.50 2.58
C ILE A 9 9.19 -4.46 2.18
N PRO A 10 10.13 -4.74 1.26
CA PRO A 10 11.13 -3.74 0.84
C PRO A 10 10.50 -2.50 0.20
N PHE A 11 9.36 -2.66 -0.48
CA PHE A 11 8.65 -1.55 -1.12
C PHE A 11 7.90 -0.69 -0.09
N LEU A 12 7.45 -1.25 1.02
CA LEU A 12 6.91 -0.48 2.15
C LEU A 12 7.99 0.35 2.85
N HIS A 13 9.20 -0.19 3.01
CA HIS A 13 10.35 0.59 3.46
C HIS A 13 10.65 1.75 2.49
N ALA A 14 10.64 1.50 1.18
CA ALA A 14 10.84 2.54 0.16
C ALA A 14 9.74 3.61 0.20
N LEU A 15 8.48 3.22 0.37
CA LEU A 15 7.37 4.16 0.54
C LEU A 15 7.60 5.06 1.77
N ALA A 16 7.98 4.48 2.90
CA ALA A 16 8.24 5.23 4.13
C ALA A 16 9.43 6.19 3.98
N SER A 17 10.55 5.73 3.42
CA SER A 17 11.78 6.51 3.29
C SER A 17 11.68 7.65 2.27
N THR A 18 10.87 7.49 1.23
CA THR A 18 10.63 8.54 0.23
C THR A 18 9.60 9.58 0.65
N GLY A 19 8.96 9.42 1.81
CA GLY A 19 7.87 10.30 2.25
C GLY A 19 6.60 10.14 1.42
N GLY A 20 6.46 9.06 0.64
CA GLY A 20 5.32 8.87 -0.24
C GLY A 20 4.00 8.60 0.49
N SER A 21 2.89 8.92 -0.18
CA SER A 21 1.53 8.73 0.35
C SER A 21 0.98 7.34 0.08
N ASP A 22 1.24 6.78 -1.11
CA ASP A 22 0.68 5.51 -1.55
C ASP A 22 1.73 4.65 -2.28
N LEU A 23 1.70 3.33 -2.07
CA LEU A 23 2.40 2.33 -2.88
C LEU A 23 1.38 1.55 -3.70
N HIS A 24 1.62 1.42 -5.00
CA HIS A 24 0.79 0.67 -5.94
C HIS A 24 1.58 -0.54 -6.47
N CYS A 25 1.01 -1.73 -6.27
CA CYS A 25 1.53 -3.01 -6.76
C CYS A 25 0.49 -3.64 -7.68
N LYS A 26 0.85 -3.88 -8.95
CA LYS A 26 0.02 -4.59 -9.94
C LYS A 26 0.90 -5.31 -10.95
N VAL A 27 0.40 -6.43 -11.45
CA VAL A 27 1.07 -7.22 -12.50
C VAL A 27 1.37 -6.37 -13.74
N GLY A 28 2.52 -6.61 -14.38
CA GLY A 28 2.96 -5.92 -15.61
C GLY A 28 3.39 -4.47 -15.38
N SER A 29 3.70 -4.09 -14.14
CA SER A 29 4.32 -2.82 -13.81
C SER A 29 5.30 -3.02 -12.68
N ALA A 30 6.43 -2.32 -12.73
CA ALA A 30 7.24 -2.11 -11.53
C ALA A 30 6.37 -1.46 -10.43
N PRO A 31 6.63 -1.73 -9.14
CA PRO A 31 5.97 -1.05 -8.04
C PRO A 31 6.13 0.46 -8.16
N ARG A 32 5.09 1.21 -7.78
CA ARG A 32 5.10 2.67 -7.88
C ARG A 32 4.74 3.31 -6.56
N VAL A 33 5.49 4.33 -6.17
CA VAL A 33 5.15 5.18 -5.03
C VAL A 33 4.56 6.50 -5.52
N ARG A 34 3.57 7.02 -4.81
CA ARG A 34 3.06 8.38 -5.01
C ARG A 34 3.81 9.32 -4.09
N VAL A 35 4.49 10.30 -4.66
CA VAL A 35 5.21 11.36 -3.93
C VAL A 35 4.75 12.68 -4.52
N ASP A 36 4.24 13.58 -3.66
CA ASP A 36 3.70 14.89 -4.04
C ASP A 36 2.66 14.79 -5.18
N GLY A 37 1.72 13.85 -5.03
CA GLY A 37 0.64 13.59 -5.99
C GLY A 37 1.05 12.81 -7.25
N ARG A 38 2.36 12.66 -7.53
CA ARG A 38 2.86 12.02 -8.76
C ARG A 38 3.33 10.59 -8.52
N LEU A 39 2.99 9.69 -9.45
CA LEU A 39 3.45 8.30 -9.43
C LEU A 39 4.86 8.17 -9.97
N ARG A 40 5.77 7.59 -9.19
CA ARG A 40 7.16 7.30 -9.55
C ARG A 40 7.42 5.80 -9.47
N LYS A 41 8.08 5.24 -10.47
CA LYS A 41 8.49 3.82 -10.47
C LYS A 41 9.64 3.61 -9.48
N LEU A 42 9.57 2.55 -8.69
CA LEU A 42 10.74 2.06 -7.96
C LEU A 42 11.70 1.34 -8.92
N GLN A 43 12.98 1.29 -8.56
CA GLN A 43 13.98 0.52 -9.29
C GLN A 43 13.84 -0.97 -8.94
N ALA A 44 12.81 -1.61 -9.50
CA ALA A 44 12.54 -3.02 -9.35
C ALA A 44 11.97 -3.59 -10.67
N PRO A 45 12.12 -4.90 -10.92
CA PRO A 45 11.46 -5.56 -12.05
C PRO A 45 9.95 -5.36 -12.05
N GLU A 46 9.33 -5.58 -13.21
CA GLU A 46 7.87 -5.63 -13.29
C GLU A 46 7.33 -6.79 -12.45
N LEU A 47 6.21 -6.54 -11.77
CA LEU A 47 5.58 -7.56 -10.94
C LEU A 47 4.91 -8.62 -11.82
N THR A 48 5.13 -9.88 -11.46
CA THR A 48 4.46 -11.05 -12.02
C THR A 48 3.20 -11.40 -11.21
N PRO A 49 2.31 -12.27 -11.72
CA PRO A 49 1.18 -12.77 -10.93
C PRO A 49 1.62 -13.42 -9.61
N ALA A 50 2.68 -14.23 -9.64
CA ALA A 50 3.24 -14.88 -8.46
C ALA A 50 3.76 -13.87 -7.42
N ASP A 51 4.33 -12.74 -7.87
CA ASP A 51 4.75 -11.67 -6.96
C ASP A 51 3.53 -11.09 -6.24
N THR A 52 2.48 -10.71 -6.98
CA THR A 52 1.30 -10.09 -6.37
C THR A 52 0.50 -11.05 -5.47
N GLU A 53 0.51 -12.35 -5.78
CA GLU A 53 -0.07 -13.39 -4.94
C GLU A 53 0.69 -13.54 -3.63
N ARG A 54 2.02 -13.67 -3.68
CA ARG A 54 2.86 -13.67 -2.49
C ARG A 54 2.65 -12.40 -1.66
N MET A 55 2.61 -11.23 -2.29
CA MET A 55 2.38 -9.97 -1.58
C MET A 55 1.03 -9.92 -0.88
N LEU A 56 -0.01 -10.50 -1.48
CA LEU A 56 -1.32 -10.63 -0.86
C LEU A 56 -1.25 -11.55 0.36
N GLU A 57 -0.65 -12.73 0.23
CA GLU A 57 -0.44 -13.68 1.33
C GLU A 57 0.37 -13.08 2.49
N GLU A 58 1.34 -12.20 2.20
CA GLU A 58 2.17 -11.53 3.22
C GLU A 58 1.40 -10.54 4.10
N VAL A 59 0.26 -10.01 3.63
CA VAL A 59 -0.42 -8.88 4.30
C VAL A 59 -1.90 -9.10 4.59
N LEU A 60 -2.57 -10.03 3.89
CA LEU A 60 -3.99 -10.29 4.05
C LEU A 60 -4.26 -10.94 5.42
N PRO A 61 -5.11 -10.35 6.27
CA PRO A 61 -5.52 -10.97 7.52
C PRO A 61 -6.27 -12.29 7.31
N ASP A 62 -6.02 -13.28 8.16
CA ASP A 62 -6.61 -14.61 8.07
C ASP A 62 -8.15 -14.59 8.09
N ASP A 63 -8.75 -13.68 8.87
CA ASP A 63 -10.20 -13.49 8.96
C ASP A 63 -10.84 -12.91 7.69
N LEU A 64 -10.03 -12.32 6.81
CA LEU A 64 -10.47 -11.75 5.54
C LEU A 64 -10.22 -12.65 4.34
N VAL A 65 -9.57 -13.81 4.50
CA VAL A 65 -9.26 -14.73 3.38
C VAL A 65 -10.52 -15.16 2.63
N GLU A 66 -11.54 -15.63 3.36
CA GLU A 66 -12.81 -16.07 2.76
C GLU A 66 -13.65 -14.92 2.20
N VAL A 67 -13.54 -13.74 2.81
CA VAL A 67 -14.18 -12.53 2.29
C VAL A 67 -13.55 -12.18 0.94
N PHE A 68 -12.23 -12.06 0.89
CA PHE A 68 -11.48 -11.73 -0.32
C PHE A 68 -11.72 -12.74 -1.44
N ARG A 69 -11.73 -14.05 -1.14
CA ARG A 69 -12.02 -15.10 -2.14
C ARG A 69 -13.39 -14.91 -2.82
N ARG A 70 -14.39 -14.45 -2.07
CA ARG A 70 -15.76 -14.25 -2.56
C ARG A 70 -15.96 -12.89 -3.23
N SER A 71 -15.52 -11.81 -2.59
CA SER A 71 -15.72 -10.43 -3.07
C SER A 71 -14.69 -9.99 -4.10
N ARG A 72 -13.52 -10.64 -4.12
CA ARG A 72 -12.33 -10.24 -4.89
C ARG A 72 -11.73 -8.91 -4.47
N GLU A 73 -12.08 -8.42 -3.28
CA GLU A 73 -11.54 -7.20 -2.70
C GLU A 73 -11.58 -7.24 -1.16
N ALA A 74 -10.64 -6.55 -0.53
CA ALA A 74 -10.62 -6.35 0.91
C ALA A 74 -9.90 -5.05 1.28
N ASP A 75 -10.45 -4.32 2.24
CA ASP A 75 -9.85 -3.16 2.87
C ASP A 75 -9.50 -3.47 4.33
N PHE A 76 -8.24 -3.27 4.71
CA PHE A 76 -7.77 -3.57 6.07
C PHE A 76 -6.59 -2.69 6.47
N ALA A 77 -6.24 -2.73 7.76
CA ALA A 77 -5.03 -2.10 8.26
C ALA A 77 -3.87 -3.12 8.30
N TYR A 78 -2.68 -2.69 7.92
CA TYR A 78 -1.45 -3.47 8.03
C TYR A 78 -0.39 -2.64 8.76
N SER A 79 0.26 -3.22 9.76
CA SER A 79 1.31 -2.55 10.54
C SER A 79 2.64 -3.28 10.35
N LEU A 80 3.67 -2.55 9.91
CA LEU A 80 5.02 -3.08 9.77
C LEU A 80 5.91 -2.46 10.85
N PRO A 81 6.38 -3.26 11.84
CA PRO A 81 7.24 -2.77 12.92
C PRO A 81 8.46 -2.01 12.39
N GLY A 82 8.74 -0.84 12.97
CA GLY A 82 9.85 0.02 12.55
C GLY A 82 9.63 0.79 11.24
N VAL A 83 8.49 0.63 10.56
CA VAL A 83 8.20 1.31 9.28
C VAL A 83 6.95 2.17 9.36
N GLY A 84 5.83 1.62 9.84
CA GLY A 84 4.59 2.37 10.00
C GLY A 84 3.32 1.54 9.79
N ARG A 85 2.19 2.24 9.78
CA ARG A 85 0.86 1.66 9.54
C ARG A 85 0.34 2.07 8.17
N PHE A 86 -0.35 1.15 7.53
CA PHE A 86 -0.89 1.30 6.19
C PHE A 86 -2.37 0.91 6.19
N ARG A 87 -3.17 1.62 5.41
CA ARG A 87 -4.46 1.12 4.94
C ARG A 87 -4.23 0.43 3.61
N VAL A 88 -4.59 -0.84 3.53
CA VAL A 88 -4.40 -1.67 2.35
C VAL A 88 -5.74 -1.89 1.68
N ASN A 89 -5.80 -1.62 0.38
CA ASN A 89 -6.86 -2.14 -0.48
C ASN A 89 -6.23 -3.22 -1.35
N ALA A 90 -6.67 -4.46 -1.15
CA ALA A 90 -6.34 -5.58 -2.01
C ALA A 90 -7.52 -5.85 -2.95
N TYR A 91 -7.24 -6.17 -4.22
CA TYR A 91 -8.28 -6.50 -5.20
C TYR A 91 -7.80 -7.49 -6.25
N GLN A 92 -8.73 -8.16 -6.93
CA GLN A 92 -8.45 -8.93 -8.14
C GLN A 92 -9.06 -8.25 -9.36
N ALA A 93 -8.23 -7.90 -10.34
CA ALA A 93 -8.67 -7.34 -11.61
C ALA A 93 -8.08 -8.15 -12.76
N ARG A 94 -8.92 -8.49 -13.75
CA ARG A 94 -8.51 -9.26 -14.94
C ARG A 94 -7.76 -10.56 -14.61
N GLY A 95 -8.18 -11.25 -13.54
CA GLY A 95 -7.58 -12.52 -13.10
C GLY A 95 -6.27 -12.39 -12.32
N THR A 96 -5.78 -11.17 -12.07
CA THR A 96 -4.55 -10.92 -11.30
C THR A 96 -4.80 -10.08 -10.07
N TYR A 97 -3.99 -10.23 -9.03
CA TYR A 97 -4.10 -9.42 -7.82
C TYR A 97 -3.41 -8.06 -7.98
N GLY A 98 -3.94 -7.08 -7.26
CA GLY A 98 -3.36 -5.76 -7.10
C GLY A 98 -3.54 -5.30 -5.67
N LEU A 99 -2.56 -4.53 -5.19
CA LEU A 99 -2.57 -3.96 -3.84
C LEU A 99 -2.23 -2.48 -3.90
N VAL A 100 -2.94 -1.69 -3.10
CA VAL A 100 -2.62 -0.29 -2.85
C VAL A 100 -2.46 -0.08 -1.35
N PHE A 101 -1.30 0.39 -0.93
CA PHE A 101 -1.00 0.71 0.46
C PHE A 101 -0.97 2.22 0.62
N ARG A 102 -1.84 2.76 1.47
CA ARG A 102 -1.80 4.17 1.86
C ARG A 102 -1.15 4.29 3.22
N ARG A 103 -0.11 5.12 3.33
CA ARG A 103 0.53 5.39 4.62
C ARG A 103 -0.45 6.14 5.52
N VAL A 104 -0.57 5.69 6.77
CA VAL A 104 -1.36 6.38 7.80
C VAL A 104 -0.41 7.26 8.59
N ALA A 105 -0.67 8.57 8.64
CA ALA A 105 0.13 9.52 9.41
C ALA A 105 0.18 9.14 10.89
N VAL A 106 1.35 9.33 11.50
CA VAL A 106 1.56 9.16 12.94
C VAL A 106 1.30 10.52 13.59
N GLY A 107 0.28 10.59 14.45
CA GLY A 107 -0.16 11.84 15.07
C GLY A 107 -1.24 12.56 14.25
N ALA A 108 -2.25 13.10 14.94
CA ALA A 108 -3.18 14.02 14.33
C ALA A 108 -2.44 15.34 14.04
N GLN A 109 -2.54 15.85 12.82
CA GLN A 109 -2.09 17.22 12.55
C GLN A 109 -3.02 18.17 13.29
N SER A 110 -2.44 19.18 13.93
CA SER A 110 -3.21 20.29 14.50
C SER A 110 -3.94 21.06 13.40
N LEU A 111 -5.02 21.75 13.76
CA LEU A 111 -5.79 22.57 12.81
C LEU A 111 -4.92 23.63 12.12
N SER A 112 -3.96 24.20 12.84
CA SER A 112 -3.01 25.18 12.30
C SER A 112 -2.05 24.56 11.28
N GLU A 113 -1.54 23.34 11.52
CA GLU A 113 -0.70 22.61 10.56
C GLU A 113 -1.44 22.21 9.29
N LEU A 114 -2.77 22.07 9.38
CA LEU A 114 -3.64 21.84 8.23
C LEU A 114 -3.93 23.12 7.43
N GLY A 115 -3.47 24.28 7.91
CA GLY A 115 -3.76 25.59 7.30
C GLY A 115 -5.24 25.96 7.42
N LEU A 116 -5.95 25.40 8.40
CA LEU A 116 -7.37 25.65 8.58
C LEU A 116 -7.58 26.97 9.36
N PRO A 117 -8.62 27.75 9.02
CA PRO A 117 -9.02 28.90 9.80
C PRO A 117 -9.34 28.53 11.25
N GLU A 118 -9.03 29.42 12.20
CA GLU A 118 -9.23 29.21 13.64
C GLU A 118 -10.69 28.89 14.00
N VAL A 119 -11.65 29.49 13.28
CA VAL A 119 -13.10 29.24 13.46
C VAL A 119 -13.48 27.76 13.35
N VAL A 120 -12.70 26.92 12.67
CA VAL A 120 -12.96 25.48 12.57
C VAL A 120 -12.75 24.77 13.91
N GLY A 121 -11.90 25.30 14.80
CA GLY A 121 -11.68 24.75 16.15
C GLY A 121 -12.75 25.14 17.17
N GLU A 122 -13.66 26.03 16.80
CA GLU A 122 -14.72 26.56 17.67
C GLU A 122 -16.11 25.97 17.38
N LEU A 123 -16.22 25.08 16.36
CA LEU A 123 -17.44 24.34 15.98
C LEU A 123 -17.63 23.06 16.81
#